data_AF-A0A955Z7U9-F1
#
_entry.id   AF-A0A955Z7U9-F1
#
_cell.length_a   1.000
_cell.length_b   1.000
_cell.length_c   1.000
_cell.angle_alpha   90.00
_cell.angle_beta   90.00
_cell.angle_gamma   90.00
#
_symmetry.space_group_name_H-M   'P 1'
#
loop_
_entity.id
_entity.type
_entity.pdbx_description
1 polymer ?
#
loop_
_entity_poly.entity_id
_entity_poly.type
_entity_poly.pdbx_seq_one_letter_code
_entity_poly.pdbx_strand_id
1 'polypeptide(L)'
;MRFSLDAVQAQILSFDGVSRRYRRAHAALHAGDTRTARALHAEMSSRARSAAHRRLVTEIDVWCSLCEADLERARAAFIGASSPSDLLRATMGAALGSDAGAVDVLADALEDVPALLLVTRALVGAGRAAVVPRVLARPGMPIRFADPTLHAATEALFRSGALAECEEACLLASKAFGAPTHHYNAACCASRLGDVDRALRHLATAIAGGFAAREQLASDVDLATVRADPRFADLLNEKPPIVKNG
;
A
#
# COMPACT_ATOMS: atom_id res chain seq x y z
N MET A 1 0.65 5.85 -32.06
CA MET A 1 0.72 4.39 -31.88
C MET A 1 1.57 4.12 -30.63
N ARG A 2 0.93 4.06 -29.45
CA ARG A 2 1.62 3.81 -28.17
C ARG A 2 1.79 2.30 -28.02
N PHE A 3 3.03 1.81 -28.09
CA PHE A 3 3.32 0.44 -27.68
C PHE A 3 3.23 0.40 -26.16
N SER A 4 2.31 -0.41 -25.61
CA SER A 4 2.33 -0.72 -24.18
C SER A 4 3.66 -1.39 -23.85
N LEU A 5 4.33 -0.92 -22.79
CA LEU A 5 5.53 -1.54 -22.24
C LEU A 5 5.32 -3.05 -21.99
N ASP A 6 4.09 -3.46 -21.69
CA ASP A 6 3.72 -4.88 -21.52
C ASP A 6 3.83 -5.69 -22.80
N ALA A 7 3.57 -5.12 -23.97
CA ALA A 7 3.61 -5.88 -25.22
C ALA A 7 5.05 -6.21 -25.66
N VAL A 8 6.00 -5.30 -25.39
CA VAL A 8 7.42 -5.49 -25.73
C VAL A 8 8.16 -6.24 -24.60
N GLN A 9 7.80 -6.04 -23.33
CA GLN A 9 8.33 -6.86 -22.23
C GLN A 9 7.77 -8.29 -22.23
N ALA A 10 6.48 -8.50 -22.53
CA ALA A 10 5.90 -9.85 -22.55
C ALA A 10 6.47 -10.72 -23.68
N GLN A 11 6.86 -10.13 -24.81
CA GLN A 11 7.36 -10.88 -25.96
C GLN A 11 8.85 -11.22 -25.86
N ILE A 12 9.64 -10.44 -25.10
CA ILE A 12 11.07 -10.72 -24.81
C ILE A 12 11.26 -11.54 -23.52
N LEU A 13 10.33 -11.48 -22.56
CA LEU A 13 10.39 -12.23 -21.29
C LEU A 13 9.70 -13.62 -21.35
N SER A 14 9.36 -14.10 -22.55
CA SER A 14 8.74 -15.41 -22.69
C SER A 14 9.79 -16.53 -22.50
N PHE A 15 9.59 -17.30 -21.42
CA PHE A 15 10.19 -18.60 -21.10
C PHE A 15 11.58 -18.72 -20.44
N ASP A 16 12.33 -17.66 -20.14
CA ASP A 16 13.58 -17.86 -19.37
C ASP A 16 13.34 -18.00 -17.84
N GLY A 17 14.24 -18.74 -17.19
CA GLY A 17 14.14 -19.07 -15.77
C GLY A 17 14.32 -17.88 -14.81
N VAL A 18 14.94 -16.78 -15.24
CA VAL A 18 15.17 -15.57 -14.44
C VAL A 18 13.90 -14.73 -14.41
N SER A 19 13.24 -14.54 -15.56
CA SER A 19 12.02 -13.76 -15.71
C SER A 19 10.85 -14.38 -14.93
N ARG A 20 10.75 -15.71 -14.88
CA ARG A 20 9.77 -16.42 -14.03
C ARG A 20 10.04 -16.20 -12.54
N ARG A 21 11.31 -16.22 -12.12
CA ARG A 21 11.71 -15.97 -10.72
C ARG A 21 11.47 -14.53 -10.32
N TYR A 22 11.74 -13.58 -11.20
CA TYR A 22 11.45 -12.17 -10.99
C TYR A 22 9.98 -11.95 -10.65
N ARG A 23 9.05 -12.48 -11.46
CA ARG A 23 7.60 -12.38 -11.17
C ARG A 23 7.22 -13.02 -9.84
N ARG A 24 7.80 -14.17 -9.49
CA ARG A 24 7.58 -14.81 -8.18
C ARG A 24 8.14 -13.99 -7.02
N ALA A 25 9.30 -13.36 -7.20
CA ALA A 25 9.90 -12.50 -6.19
C ALA A 25 9.05 -11.24 -5.96
N HIS A 26 8.55 -10.64 -7.04
CA HIS A 26 7.62 -9.52 -6.96
C HIS A 26 6.31 -9.91 -6.25
N ALA A 27 5.75 -11.09 -6.58
CA ALA A 27 4.57 -11.61 -5.89
C ALA A 27 4.83 -11.85 -4.39
N ALA A 28 6.00 -12.38 -4.02
CA ALA A 28 6.41 -12.53 -2.63
C ALA A 28 6.51 -11.17 -1.91
N LEU A 29 7.09 -10.16 -2.55
CA LEU A 29 7.12 -8.79 -2.01
C LEU A 29 5.70 -8.20 -1.85
N HIS A 30 4.79 -8.47 -2.80
CA HIS A 30 3.35 -8.15 -2.67
C HIS A 30 2.62 -8.96 -1.60
N ALA A 31 3.17 -10.08 -1.14
CA ALA A 31 2.67 -10.81 0.02
C ALA A 31 3.34 -10.37 1.34
N GLY A 32 4.41 -9.56 1.28
CA GLY A 32 5.20 -9.15 2.45
C GLY A 32 6.26 -10.19 2.85
N ASP A 33 6.49 -11.19 2.00
CA ASP A 33 7.45 -12.26 2.22
C ASP A 33 8.82 -11.89 1.61
N THR A 34 9.54 -10.99 2.29
CA THR A 34 10.88 -10.57 1.88
C THR A 34 11.86 -11.74 1.92
N ARG A 35 11.68 -12.72 2.81
CA ARG A 35 12.51 -13.93 2.88
C ARG A 35 12.47 -14.74 1.58
N THR A 36 11.28 -15.02 1.07
CA THR A 36 11.14 -15.73 -0.22
C THR A 36 11.67 -14.90 -1.37
N ALA A 37 11.44 -13.58 -1.37
CA ALA A 37 11.98 -12.68 -2.40
C ALA A 37 13.53 -12.69 -2.41
N ARG A 38 14.17 -12.66 -1.24
CA ARG A 38 15.63 -12.77 -1.07
C ARG A 38 16.19 -14.12 -1.56
N ALA A 39 15.50 -15.22 -1.27
CA ALA A 39 15.89 -16.53 -1.77
C ALA A 39 15.86 -16.59 -3.31
N LEU A 40 14.78 -16.07 -3.92
CA LEU A 40 14.65 -15.98 -5.37
C LEU A 40 15.68 -15.04 -6.00
N HIS A 41 16.01 -13.92 -5.33
CA HIS A 41 17.08 -13.02 -5.73
C HIS A 41 18.44 -13.75 -5.80
N ALA A 42 18.78 -14.55 -4.79
CA ALA A 42 20.01 -15.34 -4.78
C ALA A 42 20.06 -16.34 -5.95
N GLU A 43 18.96 -17.05 -6.20
CA GLU A 43 18.84 -17.95 -7.35
C GLU A 43 19.02 -17.21 -8.68
N MET A 44 18.38 -16.05 -8.85
CA MET A 44 18.48 -15.24 -10.06
C MET A 44 19.91 -14.71 -10.26
N SER A 45 20.57 -14.26 -9.19
CA SER A 45 21.94 -13.72 -9.23
C SER A 45 22.93 -14.74 -9.79
N SER A 46 22.84 -16.00 -9.36
CA SER A 46 23.71 -17.08 -9.85
C SER A 46 23.51 -17.41 -11.34
N ARG A 47 22.34 -17.04 -11.90
CA ARG A 47 21.88 -17.38 -13.25
C ARG A 47 21.82 -16.18 -14.20
N ALA A 48 22.04 -14.97 -13.71
CA ALA A 48 22.03 -13.78 -14.55
C ALA A 48 23.20 -13.84 -15.54
N ARG A 49 22.90 -13.80 -16.84
CA ARG A 49 23.90 -13.82 -17.92
C ARG A 49 23.86 -12.57 -18.78
N SER A 50 22.68 -11.99 -18.97
CA SER A 50 22.48 -10.77 -19.75
C SER A 50 22.43 -9.50 -18.89
N ALA A 51 22.60 -8.34 -19.51
CA ALA A 51 22.36 -7.04 -18.86
C ALA A 51 20.91 -6.92 -18.37
N ALA A 52 19.94 -7.43 -19.13
CA ALA A 52 18.54 -7.46 -18.75
C ALA A 52 18.31 -8.29 -17.47
N HIS A 53 18.95 -9.46 -17.34
CA HIS A 53 18.87 -10.25 -16.10
C HIS A 53 19.47 -9.53 -14.91
N ARG A 54 20.64 -8.91 -15.08
CA ARG A 54 21.30 -8.15 -14.01
C ARG A 54 20.43 -6.97 -13.54
N ARG A 55 19.73 -6.30 -14.46
CA ARG A 55 18.74 -5.27 -14.14
C ARG A 55 17.63 -5.82 -13.26
N LEU A 56 16.99 -6.92 -13.64
CA LEU A 56 15.91 -7.55 -12.85
C LEU A 56 16.38 -8.00 -11.46
N VAL A 57 17.60 -8.55 -11.36
CA VAL A 57 18.21 -8.93 -10.08
C VAL A 57 18.38 -7.71 -9.19
N THR A 58 18.97 -6.63 -9.73
CA THR A 58 19.22 -5.41 -8.95
C THR A 58 17.92 -4.77 -8.48
N GLU A 59 16.89 -4.75 -9.32
CA GLU A 59 15.57 -4.22 -8.96
C GLU A 59 14.95 -4.98 -7.77
N ILE A 60 15.03 -6.32 -7.76
CA ILE A 60 14.58 -7.11 -6.60
C ILE A 60 15.41 -6.82 -5.35
N ASP A 61 16.73 -6.64 -5.47
CA ASP A 61 17.58 -6.32 -4.31
C ASP A 61 17.19 -4.98 -3.66
N VAL A 62 16.93 -3.96 -4.48
CA VAL A 62 16.47 -2.65 -4.00
C VAL A 62 15.10 -2.78 -3.32
N TRP A 63 14.13 -3.44 -3.97
CA TRP A 63 12.79 -3.62 -3.38
C TRP A 63 12.82 -4.40 -2.07
N CYS A 64 13.59 -5.47 -1.97
CA CYS A 64 13.75 -6.22 -0.73
C CYS A 64 14.32 -5.32 0.37
N SER A 65 15.38 -4.55 0.06
CA SER A 65 16.06 -3.70 1.03
C SER A 65 15.15 -2.57 1.53
N LEU A 66 14.35 -1.96 0.67
CA LEU A 66 13.34 -0.98 1.07
C LEU A 66 12.28 -1.59 2.00
N CYS A 67 11.72 -2.75 1.64
CA CYS A 67 10.72 -3.44 2.47
C CYS A 67 11.28 -3.94 3.81
N GLU A 68 12.58 -4.19 3.89
CA GLU A 68 13.31 -4.60 5.10
C GLU A 68 13.77 -3.40 5.95
N ALA A 69 13.43 -2.17 5.56
CA ALA A 69 13.87 -0.93 6.21
C ALA A 69 15.41 -0.71 6.19
N ASP A 70 16.12 -1.34 5.24
CA ASP A 70 17.55 -1.18 5.04
C ASP A 70 17.83 -0.19 3.90
N LEU A 71 17.70 1.11 4.22
CA LEU A 71 17.84 2.19 3.25
C LEU A 71 19.28 2.31 2.71
N GLU A 72 20.27 1.97 3.52
CA GLU A 72 21.68 2.03 3.13
C GLU A 72 21.97 1.00 2.04
N ARG A 73 21.52 -0.26 2.25
CA ARG A 73 21.62 -1.31 1.23
C ARG A 73 20.78 -1.01 0.00
N ALA A 74 19.55 -0.49 0.18
CA ALA A 74 18.70 -0.09 -0.94
C ALA A 74 19.40 0.95 -1.83
N ARG A 75 20.02 1.95 -1.21
CA ARG A 75 20.78 2.99 -1.91
C ARG A 75 22.00 2.43 -2.63
N ALA A 76 22.78 1.56 -1.98
CA ALA A 76 23.96 0.94 -2.58
C ALA A 76 23.59 0.11 -3.83
N ALA A 77 22.56 -0.73 -3.72
CA ALA A 77 22.04 -1.52 -4.84
C ALA A 77 21.49 -0.64 -5.97
N PHE A 78 20.79 0.44 -5.63
CA PHE A 78 20.21 1.37 -6.60
C PHE A 78 21.28 2.13 -7.41
N ILE A 79 22.37 2.57 -6.77
CA ILE A 79 23.50 3.23 -7.47
C ILE A 79 24.15 2.28 -8.48
N GLY A 80 24.21 0.99 -8.17
CA GLY A 80 24.71 -0.04 -9.08
C GLY A 80 23.73 -0.43 -10.21
N ALA A 81 22.48 0.03 -10.16
CA ALA A 81 21.44 -0.38 -11.10
C ALA A 81 21.63 0.29 -12.47
N SER A 82 21.81 -0.53 -13.51
CA SER A 82 21.76 -0.05 -14.90
C SER A 82 20.30 0.12 -15.33
N SER A 83 19.87 1.37 -15.53
CA SER A 83 18.53 1.74 -16.02
C SER A 83 17.37 1.21 -15.16
N PRO A 84 17.22 1.64 -13.89
CA PRO A 84 16.09 1.25 -13.04
C PRO A 84 14.75 1.65 -13.67
N SER A 85 13.69 0.89 -13.39
CA SER A 85 12.31 1.24 -13.77
C SER A 85 11.92 2.61 -13.20
N ASP A 86 11.00 3.31 -13.86
CA ASP A 86 10.56 4.63 -13.41
C ASP A 86 9.85 4.54 -12.04
N LEU A 87 9.09 3.46 -11.81
CA LEU A 87 8.49 3.17 -10.51
C LEU A 87 9.55 3.01 -9.40
N LEU A 88 10.62 2.22 -9.66
CA LEU A 88 11.70 2.04 -8.68
C LEU A 88 12.44 3.36 -8.43
N ARG A 89 12.71 4.13 -9.48
CA ARG A 89 13.37 5.45 -9.38
C ARG A 89 12.54 6.43 -8.56
N ALA A 90 11.23 6.51 -8.84
CA ALA A 90 10.29 7.35 -8.10
C ALA A 90 10.24 6.96 -6.63
N THR A 91 10.12 5.65 -6.35
CA THR A 91 10.06 5.12 -4.99
C THR A 91 11.35 5.37 -4.22
N MET A 92 12.51 5.17 -4.84
CA MET A 92 13.80 5.49 -4.21
C MET A 92 13.97 6.99 -3.94
N GLY A 93 13.53 7.85 -4.86
CA GLY A 93 13.54 9.29 -4.66
C GLY A 93 12.70 9.71 -3.45
N ALA A 94 11.48 9.17 -3.35
CA ALA A 94 10.60 9.38 -2.21
C ALA A 94 11.19 8.81 -0.91
N ALA A 95 11.73 7.58 -0.93
CA ALA A 95 12.35 6.94 0.22
C ALA A 95 13.54 7.75 0.78
N LEU A 96 14.33 8.37 -0.10
CA LEU A 96 15.48 9.20 0.27
C LEU A 96 15.08 10.63 0.70
N GLY A 97 13.79 10.99 0.69
CA GLY A 97 13.30 12.31 1.10
C GLY A 97 13.52 13.42 0.07
N SER A 98 13.60 13.09 -1.22
CA SER A 98 13.54 14.10 -2.28
C SER A 98 12.08 14.56 -2.44
N ASP A 99 11.64 15.53 -1.63
CA ASP A 99 10.23 15.92 -1.56
C ASP A 99 9.70 16.66 -2.81
N ALA A 100 10.58 17.28 -3.61
CA ALA A 100 10.17 18.03 -4.79
C ALA A 100 9.82 17.09 -5.96
N GLY A 101 8.53 16.95 -6.24
CA GLY A 101 8.01 16.22 -7.41
C GLY A 101 7.98 14.69 -7.29
N ALA A 102 8.52 14.10 -6.23
CA ALA A 102 8.51 12.64 -6.07
C ALA A 102 7.09 12.06 -5.96
N VAL A 103 6.15 12.78 -5.35
CA VAL A 103 4.73 12.38 -5.30
C VAL A 103 4.13 12.31 -6.70
N ASP A 104 4.41 13.32 -7.54
CA ASP A 104 3.84 13.41 -8.89
C ASP A 104 4.42 12.31 -9.78
N VAL A 105 5.75 12.17 -9.77
CA VAL A 105 6.45 11.13 -10.53
C VAL A 105 6.04 9.73 -10.08
N LEU A 106 5.83 9.52 -8.77
CA LEU A 106 5.38 8.23 -8.24
C LEU A 106 3.93 7.93 -8.63
N ALA A 107 3.05 8.92 -8.57
CA ALA A 107 1.67 8.75 -9.00
C ALA A 107 1.56 8.46 -10.49
N ASP A 108 2.32 9.19 -11.32
CA ASP A 108 2.38 8.96 -12.76
C ASP A 108 2.91 7.55 -13.05
N ALA A 109 3.97 7.11 -12.36
CA ALA A 109 4.49 5.75 -12.50
C ALA A 109 3.51 4.65 -12.05
N LEU A 110 2.64 4.96 -11.08
CA LEU A 110 1.59 4.07 -10.61
C LEU A 110 0.35 4.05 -11.53
N GLU A 111 0.19 5.00 -12.45
CA GLU A 111 -0.86 4.93 -13.48
C GLU A 111 -0.63 3.76 -14.43
N ASP A 112 0.64 3.46 -14.71
CA ASP A 112 1.04 2.41 -15.65
C ASP A 112 1.16 1.03 -14.97
N VAL A 113 1.39 0.97 -13.65
CA VAL A 113 1.63 -0.27 -12.91
C VAL A 113 0.86 -0.27 -11.59
N PRO A 114 -0.11 -1.18 -11.36
CA PRO A 114 -0.90 -1.23 -10.13
C PRO A 114 -0.11 -1.85 -8.96
N ALA A 115 1.05 -1.27 -8.64
CA ALA A 115 1.99 -1.73 -7.63
C ALA A 115 1.87 -0.98 -6.29
N LEU A 116 0.74 -0.33 -6.04
CA LEU A 116 0.52 0.52 -4.85
C LEU A 116 0.91 -0.17 -3.54
N LEU A 117 0.53 -1.44 -3.36
CA LEU A 117 0.84 -2.18 -2.14
C LEU A 117 2.36 -2.35 -1.93
N LEU A 118 3.10 -2.65 -3.00
CA LEU A 118 4.55 -2.81 -2.92
C LEU A 118 5.22 -1.47 -2.57
N VAL A 119 4.82 -0.41 -3.27
CA VAL A 119 5.28 0.97 -2.99
C VAL A 119 4.98 1.37 -1.55
N THR A 120 3.76 1.09 -1.07
CA THR A 120 3.34 1.39 0.31
C THR A 120 4.27 0.70 1.31
N ARG A 121 4.56 -0.58 1.13
CA ARG A 121 5.48 -1.31 2.03
C ARG A 121 6.90 -0.78 1.99
N ALA A 122 7.39 -0.46 0.80
CA ALA A 122 8.72 0.13 0.63
C ALA A 122 8.84 1.49 1.32
N LEU A 123 7.83 2.36 1.18
CA LEU A 123 7.81 3.67 1.82
C LEU A 123 7.64 3.58 3.33
N VAL A 124 6.82 2.64 3.82
CA VAL A 124 6.70 2.33 5.25
C VAL A 124 8.05 1.89 5.81
N GLY A 125 8.72 0.91 5.17
CA GLY A 125 10.04 0.44 5.59
C GLY A 125 11.09 1.56 5.60
N ALA A 126 11.02 2.49 4.64
CA ALA A 126 11.88 3.66 4.59
C ALA A 126 11.52 4.80 5.57
N GLY A 127 10.47 4.63 6.41
CA GLY A 127 10.00 5.69 7.30
C GLY A 127 9.44 6.91 6.56
N ARG A 128 8.76 6.67 5.44
CA ARG A 128 8.15 7.68 4.54
C ARG A 128 6.68 7.39 4.27
N ALA A 129 5.97 6.83 5.26
CA ALA A 129 4.55 6.49 5.15
C ALA A 129 3.66 7.66 4.69
N ALA A 130 3.99 8.89 5.09
CA ALA A 130 3.26 10.11 4.73
C ALA A 130 3.20 10.41 3.22
N VAL A 131 4.05 9.79 2.41
CA VAL A 131 4.00 9.92 0.94
C VAL A 131 2.77 9.20 0.37
N VAL A 132 2.32 8.11 1.00
CA VAL A 132 1.22 7.27 0.49
C VAL A 132 -0.11 8.02 0.38
N PRO A 133 -0.64 8.67 1.45
CA PRO A 133 -1.87 9.44 1.33
C PRO A 133 -1.72 10.63 0.37
N ARG A 134 -0.54 11.25 0.27
CA ARG A 134 -0.27 12.33 -0.71
C ARG A 134 -0.39 11.86 -2.16
N VAL A 135 0.08 10.65 -2.47
CA VAL A 135 -0.11 10.02 -3.79
C VAL A 135 -1.60 9.75 -4.02
N LEU A 136 -2.29 9.16 -3.05
CA LEU A 136 -3.72 8.85 -3.15
C LEU A 136 -4.60 10.11 -3.23
N ALA A 137 -4.14 11.25 -2.70
CA ALA A 137 -4.87 12.51 -2.77
C ALA A 137 -4.86 13.14 -4.17
N ARG A 138 -4.00 12.67 -5.10
CA ARG A 138 -4.02 13.15 -6.49
C ARG A 138 -5.38 12.85 -7.13
N PRO A 139 -5.96 13.79 -7.90
CA PRO A 139 -7.26 13.61 -8.52
C PRO A 139 -7.35 12.32 -9.33
N GLY A 140 -8.37 11.51 -9.04
CA GLY A 140 -8.61 10.24 -9.73
C GLY A 140 -7.70 9.09 -9.28
N MET A 141 -6.70 9.31 -8.42
CA MET A 141 -5.77 8.26 -8.05
C MET A 141 -6.41 7.08 -7.31
N PRO A 142 -7.30 7.26 -6.31
CA PRO A 142 -7.86 6.14 -5.57
C PRO A 142 -8.71 5.22 -6.47
N ILE A 143 -9.51 5.80 -7.38
CA ILE A 143 -10.39 5.03 -8.28
C ILE A 143 -9.62 4.23 -9.34
N ARG A 144 -8.32 4.49 -9.54
CA ARG A 144 -7.46 3.69 -10.44
C ARG A 144 -7.12 2.32 -9.87
N PHE A 145 -7.21 2.17 -8.55
CA PHE A 145 -6.94 0.90 -7.89
C PHE A 145 -8.24 0.19 -7.56
N ALA A 146 -8.24 -1.13 -7.66
CA ALA A 146 -9.34 -1.91 -7.12
C ALA A 146 -9.40 -1.72 -5.60
N ASP A 147 -10.60 -1.68 -5.03
CA ASP A 147 -10.83 -1.52 -3.58
C ASP A 147 -9.97 -2.48 -2.71
N PRO A 148 -9.79 -3.78 -3.05
CA PRO A 148 -8.90 -4.66 -2.29
C PRO A 148 -7.42 -4.22 -2.28
N THR A 149 -6.97 -3.51 -3.32
CA THR A 149 -5.58 -3.00 -3.37
C THR A 149 -5.39 -1.83 -2.43
N LEU A 150 -6.36 -0.92 -2.35
CA LEU A 150 -6.35 0.17 -1.38
C LEU A 150 -6.47 -0.37 0.04
N HIS A 151 -7.36 -1.34 0.26
CA HIS A 151 -7.51 -2.00 1.54
C HIS A 151 -6.18 -2.64 2.00
N ALA A 152 -5.49 -3.36 1.11
CA ALA A 152 -4.19 -3.94 1.47
C ALA A 152 -3.13 -2.87 1.77
N ALA A 153 -3.16 -1.73 1.09
CA ALA A 153 -2.25 -0.61 1.34
C ALA A 153 -2.54 0.07 2.69
N THR A 154 -3.80 0.34 3.01
CA THR A 154 -4.19 0.87 4.34
C THR A 154 -3.85 -0.10 5.44
N GLU A 155 -4.09 -1.40 5.25
CA GLU A 155 -3.69 -2.45 6.19
C GLU A 155 -2.16 -2.50 6.41
N ALA A 156 -1.36 -2.25 5.37
CA ALA A 156 0.10 -2.14 5.50
C ALA A 156 0.51 -0.92 6.34
N LEU A 157 -0.11 0.25 6.12
CA LEU A 157 0.09 1.44 6.97
C LEU A 157 -0.30 1.14 8.43
N PHE A 158 -1.48 0.56 8.63
CA PHE A 158 -2.00 0.22 9.95
C PHE A 158 -1.08 -0.68 10.76
N ARG A 159 -0.62 -1.80 10.16
CA ARG A 159 0.27 -2.76 10.81
C ARG A 159 1.64 -2.16 11.15
N SER A 160 2.09 -1.16 10.40
CA SER A 160 3.34 -0.47 10.68
C SER A 160 3.27 0.56 11.80
N GLY A 161 2.06 0.89 12.28
CA GLY A 161 1.85 1.95 13.27
C GLY A 161 1.77 3.36 12.68
N ALA A 162 1.82 3.52 11.36
CA ALA A 162 1.56 4.78 10.65
C ALA A 162 0.05 5.10 10.65
N LEU A 163 -0.51 5.30 11.85
CA LEU A 163 -1.96 5.35 12.08
C LEU A 163 -2.61 6.61 11.49
N ALA A 164 -1.92 7.76 11.54
CA ALA A 164 -2.44 9.00 10.98
C ALA A 164 -2.53 8.92 9.45
N GLU A 165 -1.47 8.39 8.82
CA GLU A 165 -1.42 8.16 7.38
C GLU A 165 -2.43 7.09 6.94
N CYS A 166 -2.60 6.04 7.75
CA CYS A 166 -3.61 5.01 7.52
C CYS A 166 -5.02 5.60 7.55
N GLU A 167 -5.33 6.43 8.54
CA GLU A 167 -6.62 7.11 8.66
C GLU A 167 -6.92 7.93 7.39
N GLU A 168 -5.98 8.77 6.98
CA GLU A 168 -6.12 9.61 5.78
C GLU A 168 -6.34 8.76 4.50
N ALA A 169 -5.54 7.70 4.33
CA ALA A 169 -5.68 6.79 3.20
C ALA A 169 -7.03 6.06 3.20
N CYS A 170 -7.54 5.65 4.37
CA CYS A 170 -8.89 5.10 4.51
C CYS A 170 -9.96 6.10 4.09
N LEU A 171 -9.84 7.38 4.46
CA LEU A 171 -10.82 8.40 4.07
C LEU A 171 -10.80 8.68 2.57
N LEU A 172 -9.61 8.68 1.95
CA LEU A 172 -9.48 8.78 0.49
C LEU A 172 -10.12 7.59 -0.22
N ALA A 173 -9.94 6.38 0.29
CA ALA A 173 -10.59 5.17 -0.25
C ALA A 173 -12.11 5.21 -0.04
N SER A 174 -12.58 5.64 1.14
CA SER A 174 -14.02 5.84 1.41
C SER A 174 -14.65 6.79 0.41
N LYS A 175 -14.02 7.95 0.16
CA LYS A 175 -14.51 8.92 -0.82
C LYS A 175 -14.61 8.35 -2.23
N ALA A 176 -13.75 7.41 -2.58
CA ALA A 176 -13.69 6.81 -3.90
C ALA A 176 -14.70 5.68 -4.12
N PHE A 177 -14.97 4.87 -3.09
CA PHE A 177 -15.77 3.64 -3.21
C PHE A 177 -17.06 3.66 -2.39
N GLY A 178 -17.22 4.60 -1.46
CA GLY A 178 -18.35 4.65 -0.54
C GLY A 178 -18.45 3.45 0.40
N ALA A 179 -17.39 2.63 0.51
CA ALA A 179 -17.44 1.39 1.29
C ALA A 179 -17.37 1.69 2.80
N PRO A 180 -18.38 1.28 3.59
CA PRO A 180 -18.42 1.55 5.04
C PRO A 180 -17.22 1.02 5.82
N THR A 181 -16.61 -0.06 5.33
CA THR A 181 -15.40 -0.68 5.89
C THR A 181 -14.23 0.31 5.99
N HIS A 182 -14.13 1.29 5.08
CA HIS A 182 -13.06 2.29 5.16
C HIS A 182 -13.25 3.26 6.32
N HIS A 183 -14.48 3.66 6.63
CA HIS A 183 -14.76 4.45 7.83
C HIS A 183 -14.55 3.63 9.10
N TYR A 184 -14.91 2.36 9.11
CA TYR A 184 -14.59 1.46 10.22
C TYR A 184 -13.07 1.40 10.47
N ASN A 185 -12.26 1.18 9.43
CA ASN A 185 -10.80 1.16 9.55
C ASN A 185 -10.22 2.51 10.01
N ALA A 186 -10.78 3.63 9.53
CA ALA A 186 -10.40 4.97 10.01
C ALA A 186 -10.72 5.15 11.50
N ALA A 187 -11.82 4.57 11.99
CA ALA A 187 -12.15 4.56 13.42
C ALA A 187 -11.14 3.76 14.25
N CYS A 188 -10.71 2.59 13.76
CA CYS A 188 -9.64 1.82 14.42
C CYS A 188 -8.35 2.64 14.54
N CYS A 189 -7.98 3.39 13.50
CA CYS A 189 -6.81 4.29 13.53
C CYS A 189 -6.98 5.39 14.58
N ALA A 190 -8.11 6.11 14.56
CA ALA A 190 -8.39 7.20 15.49
C ALA A 190 -8.44 6.71 16.95
N SER A 191 -9.04 5.54 17.20
CA SER A 191 -9.11 4.92 18.53
C SER A 191 -7.72 4.56 19.06
N ARG A 192 -6.85 3.97 18.23
CA ARG A 192 -5.45 3.67 18.61
C ARG A 192 -4.60 4.93 18.82
N LEU A 193 -4.93 6.03 18.15
CA LEU A 193 -4.33 7.35 18.37
C LEU A 193 -4.85 8.05 19.63
N GLY A 194 -5.88 7.51 20.30
CA GLY A 194 -6.48 8.11 21.49
C GLY A 194 -7.54 9.18 21.21
N ASP A 195 -7.90 9.42 19.94
CA ASP A 195 -8.91 10.41 19.56
C ASP A 195 -10.30 9.77 19.51
N VAL A 196 -10.91 9.70 20.69
CA VAL A 196 -12.24 9.10 20.91
C VAL A 196 -13.32 9.79 20.08
N ASP A 197 -13.33 11.13 20.03
CA ASP A 197 -14.36 11.88 19.32
C ASP A 197 -14.30 11.60 17.81
N ARG A 198 -13.09 11.52 17.25
CA ARG A 198 -12.91 11.19 15.84
C ARG A 198 -13.26 9.73 15.55
N ALA A 199 -12.89 8.81 16.43
CA ALA A 199 -13.27 7.40 16.30
C ALA A 199 -14.79 7.23 16.28
N LEU A 200 -15.52 7.88 17.19
CA LEU A 200 -16.99 7.85 17.22
C LEU A 200 -17.62 8.40 15.93
N ARG A 201 -17.12 9.51 15.38
CA ARG A 201 -17.62 10.07 14.11
C ARG A 201 -17.45 9.10 12.94
N HIS A 202 -16.31 8.43 12.87
CA HIS A 202 -16.05 7.44 11.82
C HIS A 202 -16.93 6.20 11.98
N LEU A 203 -17.09 5.68 13.20
CA LEU A 203 -18.01 4.56 13.46
C LEU A 203 -19.45 4.89 13.11
N ALA A 204 -19.93 6.09 13.46
CA ALA A 204 -21.27 6.54 13.11
C ALA A 204 -21.46 6.57 11.60
N THR A 205 -20.46 7.06 10.86
CA THR A 205 -20.48 7.08 9.40
C THR A 205 -20.48 5.66 8.82
N ALA A 206 -19.67 4.75 9.38
CA ALA A 206 -19.63 3.34 8.96
C ALA A 206 -20.99 2.65 9.19
N ILE A 207 -21.57 2.80 10.38
CA ILE A 207 -22.86 2.20 10.76
C ILE A 207 -23.99 2.75 9.88
N ALA A 208 -24.03 4.07 9.69
CA ALA A 208 -25.01 4.71 8.79
C ALA A 208 -24.86 4.25 7.33
N GLY A 209 -23.63 3.94 6.91
CA GLY A 209 -23.33 3.35 5.60
C GLY A 209 -23.68 1.86 5.47
N GLY A 210 -24.12 1.20 6.55
CA GLY A 210 -24.50 -0.21 6.55
C GLY A 210 -23.42 -1.17 7.06
N PHE A 211 -22.38 -0.68 7.73
CA PHE A 211 -21.43 -1.55 8.43
C PHE A 211 -22.15 -2.29 9.57
N ALA A 212 -22.38 -3.60 9.40
CA ALA A 212 -23.27 -4.38 10.25
C ALA A 212 -22.58 -5.42 11.14
N ALA A 213 -21.24 -5.41 11.24
CA ALA A 213 -20.46 -6.38 12.02
C ALA A 213 -20.45 -6.02 13.52
N ARG A 214 -21.58 -6.23 14.21
CA ARG A 214 -21.75 -5.89 15.64
C ARG A 214 -20.76 -6.65 16.54
N GLU A 215 -20.52 -7.92 16.27
CA GLU A 215 -19.57 -8.75 17.02
C GLU A 215 -18.15 -8.19 16.88
N GLN A 216 -17.81 -7.72 15.69
CA GLN A 216 -16.52 -7.10 15.41
C GLN A 216 -16.38 -5.78 16.18
N LEU A 217 -17.38 -4.89 16.12
CA LEU A 217 -17.39 -3.64 16.90
C LEU A 217 -17.23 -3.89 18.41
N ALA A 218 -17.85 -4.94 18.94
CA ALA A 218 -17.82 -5.26 20.36
C ALA A 218 -16.48 -5.83 20.84
N SER A 219 -15.73 -6.51 19.97
CA SER A 219 -14.53 -7.29 20.34
C SER A 219 -13.22 -6.78 19.75
N ASP A 220 -13.26 -5.86 18.77
CA ASP A 220 -12.05 -5.33 18.15
C ASP A 220 -11.17 -4.61 19.18
N VAL A 221 -9.95 -5.12 19.33
CA VAL A 221 -8.92 -4.59 20.23
C VAL A 221 -8.47 -3.20 19.81
N ASP A 222 -8.52 -2.87 18.53
CA ASP A 222 -8.15 -1.55 18.02
C ASP A 222 -9.17 -0.47 18.40
N LEU A 223 -10.41 -0.89 18.72
CA LEU A 223 -11.47 -0.04 19.24
C LEU A 223 -11.48 0.04 20.77
N ALA A 224 -10.51 -0.52 21.49
CA ALA A 224 -10.51 -0.56 22.96
C ALA A 224 -10.67 0.83 23.60
N THR A 225 -9.99 1.86 23.08
CA THR A 225 -10.08 3.23 23.60
C THR A 225 -11.49 3.79 23.46
N VAL A 226 -12.08 3.72 22.25
CA VAL A 226 -13.41 4.27 22.00
C VAL A 226 -14.52 3.46 22.69
N ARG A 227 -14.35 2.14 22.84
CA ARG A 227 -15.28 1.27 23.57
C ARG A 227 -15.42 1.62 25.05
N ALA A 228 -14.41 2.26 25.65
CA ALA A 228 -14.47 2.72 27.03
C ALA A 228 -15.34 3.98 27.20
N ASP A 229 -15.67 4.68 26.11
CA ASP A 229 -16.53 5.87 26.15
C ASP A 229 -18.02 5.46 26.18
N PRO A 230 -18.84 6.01 27.10
CA PRO A 230 -20.26 5.68 27.18
C PRO A 230 -21.04 5.90 25.87
N ARG A 231 -20.64 6.89 25.06
CA ARG A 231 -21.30 7.21 23.78
C ARG A 231 -21.16 6.09 22.75
N PHE A 232 -20.19 5.19 22.91
CA PHE A 232 -20.04 4.03 22.03
C PHE A 232 -21.24 3.07 22.18
N ALA A 233 -21.76 2.88 23.40
CA ALA A 233 -22.92 2.04 23.64
C ALA A 233 -24.18 2.63 23.00
N ASP A 234 -24.35 3.95 23.09
CA ASP A 234 -25.45 4.67 22.45
C ASP A 234 -25.41 4.47 20.93
N LEU A 235 -24.22 4.57 20.34
CA LEU A 235 -24.01 4.39 18.91
C LEU A 235 -24.43 2.99 18.40
N LEU A 236 -24.21 1.94 19.18
CA LEU A 236 -24.61 0.57 18.79
C LEU A 236 -26.13 0.32 18.91
N ASN A 237 -26.81 1.14 19.71
CA ASN A 237 -28.26 1.06 19.90
C ASN A 237 -29.03 1.88 18.87
N GLU A 238 -28.36 2.75 18.12
CA GLU A 238 -28.97 3.46 16.99
C GLU A 238 -29.42 2.46 15.92
N LYS A 239 -30.69 2.56 15.52
CA LYS A 239 -31.20 1.78 14.41
C LYS A 239 -30.59 2.32 13.12
N PRO A 240 -29.90 1.51 12.31
CA PRO A 240 -29.42 1.97 11.02
C PRO A 240 -30.63 2.46 10.20
N PRO A 241 -30.49 3.57 9.45
CA PRO A 241 -31.58 4.10 8.65
C PRO A 241 -32.09 3.03 7.70
N ILE A 242 -33.42 2.89 7.58
CA ILE A 242 -34.04 2.00 6.60
C ILE A 242 -33.70 2.54 5.21
N VAL A 243 -32.68 1.99 4.57
CA VAL A 243 -32.37 2.28 3.17
C VAL A 243 -33.48 1.65 2.33
N LYS A 244 -34.42 2.49 1.85
CA LYS A 244 -35.38 2.07 0.84
C LYS A 244 -34.62 1.96 -0.48
N ASN A 245 -34.42 0.73 -0.95
CA ASN A 245 -33.94 0.50 -2.31
C ASN A 245 -35.02 1.04 -3.27
N GLY A 246 -34.68 2.12 -3.97
CA GLY A 246 -35.45 2.65 -5.10
C GLY A 246 -35.02 2.02 -6.41
#